data_AF-A0A3A8NNM8-F1
#
_entry.id   AF-A0A3A8NNM8-F1
#
_cell.length_a   1.000
_cell.length_b   1.000
_cell.length_c   1.000
_cell.angle_alpha   90.00
_cell.angle_beta   90.00
_cell.angle_gamma   90.00
#
_symmetry.space_group_name_H-M   'P 1'
#
loop_
_entity.id
_entity.type
_entity.pdbx_description
1 polymer ?
#
loop_
_entity_poly.entity_id
_entity_poly.type
_entity_poly.pdbx_seq_one_letter_code
_entity_poly.pdbx_strand_id
1 'polypeptide(L)'
;MKKTQSEIESRVIVGAHGVAAEEDHLVMGKIVGVGVAAMVLFFVGAVWSWRIQVVTMEEAQPDGPPPRPAAVGQYEVGIVNQRVFEQDWHAEEKLSGQQQTLRNGWGDQPGVTAHKTLDQAMDQVIATEAQKAQQPAPTPPPAPQQTPP
;
A
#
# COMPACT_ATOMS: atom_id res chain seq x y z
N MET A 1 6.89 27.11 -50.65
CA MET A 1 8.01 27.80 -51.32
C MET A 1 9.29 27.06 -50.94
N LYS A 2 10.00 26.46 -51.91
CA LYS A 2 11.25 25.72 -51.65
C LYS A 2 12.38 26.73 -51.41
N LYS A 3 13.01 26.69 -50.25
CA LYS A 3 14.17 27.53 -49.94
C LYS A 3 15.37 27.08 -50.79
N THR A 4 16.08 28.04 -51.36
CA THR A 4 17.24 27.84 -52.24
C THR A 4 18.45 27.34 -51.44
N GLN A 5 19.21 26.41 -52.02
CA GLN A 5 20.43 25.78 -51.46
C GLN A 5 21.42 26.79 -50.85
N SER A 6 21.54 27.99 -51.42
CA SER A 6 22.42 29.06 -50.94
C SER A 6 22.06 29.60 -49.55
N GLU A 7 20.78 29.50 -49.14
CA GLU A 7 20.32 29.94 -47.82
C GLU A 7 20.59 28.88 -46.74
N ILE A 8 20.84 27.64 -47.15
CA ILE A 8 21.22 26.52 -46.27
C ILE A 8 22.73 26.55 -46.04
N GLU A 9 23.52 26.88 -47.08
CA GLU A 9 24.98 26.96 -46.99
C GLU A 9 25.49 28.20 -46.23
N SER A 10 24.76 29.33 -46.23
CA SER A 10 25.23 30.54 -45.51
C SER A 10 25.05 30.49 -43.98
N ARG A 11 24.50 29.40 -43.43
CA ARG A 11 24.38 29.18 -41.97
C ARG A 11 25.50 28.35 -41.38
N VAL A 12 26.39 27.82 -42.21
CA VAL A 12 27.54 27.03 -41.74
C VAL A 12 28.68 27.98 -41.39
N ILE A 13 28.82 28.29 -40.10
CA ILE A 13 30.00 28.99 -39.58
C ILE A 13 31.11 27.95 -39.40
N VAL A 14 32.08 27.96 -40.32
CA VAL A 14 33.24 27.06 -40.25
C VAL A 14 34.23 27.60 -39.21
N GLY A 15 34.43 26.85 -38.12
CA GLY A 15 35.49 27.13 -37.16
C GLY A 15 36.88 26.91 -37.76
N ALA A 16 37.92 27.47 -37.14
CA ALA A 16 39.31 27.49 -37.63
C ALA A 16 39.95 26.11 -37.94
N HIS A 17 39.25 25.00 -37.67
CA HIS A 17 39.71 23.62 -37.88
C HIS A 17 38.82 22.80 -38.84
N GLY A 18 37.98 23.44 -39.65
CA GLY A 18 37.22 22.74 -40.71
C GLY A 18 36.12 21.81 -40.20
N VAL A 19 35.75 21.93 -38.92
CA VAL A 19 34.64 21.20 -38.34
C VAL A 19 33.38 22.04 -38.55
N ALA A 20 32.48 21.58 -39.42
CA ALA A 20 31.15 22.14 -39.54
C ALA A 20 30.34 21.67 -38.33
N ALA A 21 30.06 22.58 -37.39
CA ALA A 21 29.06 22.34 -36.36
C ALA A 21 27.69 22.62 -36.98
N GLU A 22 26.84 21.60 -37.04
CA GLU A 22 25.42 21.80 -37.36
C GLU A 22 24.81 22.75 -36.31
N GLU A 23 23.85 23.61 -36.69
CA GLU A 23 23.10 24.43 -35.72
C GLU A 23 22.48 23.48 -34.68
N ASP A 24 23.03 23.48 -33.46
CA ASP A 24 22.58 22.60 -32.37
C ASP A 24 21.11 22.90 -32.07
N HIS A 25 20.23 22.03 -32.59
CA HIS A 25 18.79 22.23 -32.57
C HIS A 25 18.21 21.75 -31.24
N LEU A 26 18.75 22.28 -30.13
CA LEU A 26 18.23 22.04 -28.79
C LEU A 26 16.81 22.60 -28.70
N VAL A 27 15.85 21.73 -28.41
CA VAL A 27 14.45 22.12 -28.19
C VAL A 27 14.34 22.74 -26.79
N MET A 28 14.84 23.97 -26.63
CA MET A 28 14.94 24.67 -25.34
C MET A 28 13.61 24.70 -24.57
N GLY A 29 12.48 24.82 -25.26
CA GLY A 29 11.16 24.76 -24.63
C GLY A 29 10.87 23.43 -23.93
N LYS A 30 11.31 22.30 -24.49
CA LYS A 30 11.17 20.98 -23.84
C LYS A 30 12.08 20.87 -22.62
N ILE A 31 13.31 21.37 -22.71
CA ILE A 31 14.28 21.32 -21.61
C ILE A 31 13.76 22.12 -20.42
N VAL A 32 13.30 23.35 -20.67
CA VAL A 32 12.68 24.21 -19.64
C VAL A 32 11.41 23.53 -19.09
N GLY A 33 10.57 22.95 -19.94
CA GLY A 33 9.36 22.25 -19.52
C GLY A 33 9.65 21.08 -18.57
N VAL A 34 10.65 20.25 -18.89
CA VAL A 34 11.10 19.15 -18.01
C VAL A 34 11.66 19.69 -16.70
N GLY A 35 12.45 20.76 -16.74
CA GLY A 35 12.99 21.40 -15.54
C GLY A 35 11.89 21.89 -14.60
N VAL A 36 10.89 22.60 -15.13
CA VAL A 36 9.75 23.08 -14.35
C VAL A 36 8.93 21.92 -13.79
N ALA A 37 8.65 20.89 -14.60
CA ALA A 37 7.91 19.71 -14.15
C ALA A 37 8.64 18.98 -13.00
N ALA A 38 9.95 18.82 -13.10
CA ALA A 38 10.77 18.23 -12.04
C ALA A 38 10.72 19.05 -10.74
N MET A 39 10.78 20.38 -10.84
CA MET A 39 10.66 21.26 -9.67
C MET A 39 9.28 21.12 -8.98
N VAL A 40 8.20 21.04 -9.75
CA VAL A 40 6.85 20.86 -9.20
C VAL A 40 6.74 19.51 -8.48
N LEU A 41 7.20 18.42 -9.09
CA LEU A 41 7.19 17.09 -8.47
C LEU A 41 7.99 17.06 -7.17
N PHE A 42 9.20 17.65 -7.19
CA PHE A 42 10.02 17.75 -5.99
C PHE A 42 9.33 18.54 -4.88
N PHE A 43 8.70 19.68 -5.22
CA PHE A 43 7.99 20.51 -4.25
C PHE A 43 6.82 19.77 -3.61
N VAL A 44 6.02 19.05 -4.40
CA VAL A 44 4.93 18.21 -3.88
C VAL A 44 5.47 17.14 -2.94
N GLY A 45 6.56 16.46 -3.31
CA GLY A 45 7.22 15.48 -2.46
C GLY A 45 7.73 16.08 -1.14
N ALA A 46 8.31 17.27 -1.18
CA ALA A 46 8.79 17.97 0.02
C ALA A 46 7.65 18.34 0.96
N VAL A 47 6.55 18.89 0.44
CA VAL A 47 5.36 19.23 1.24
C VAL A 47 4.74 17.97 1.85
N TRP A 48 4.63 16.89 1.06
CA TRP A 48 4.09 15.62 1.54
C TRP A 48 4.96 15.01 2.64
N SER A 49 6.28 14.98 2.43
CA SER A 49 7.24 14.49 3.42
C SER A 49 7.21 15.32 4.70
N TRP A 50 7.11 16.65 4.59
CA TRP A 50 6.98 17.53 5.75
C TRP A 50 5.70 17.26 6.53
N ARG A 51 4.57 17.04 5.84
CA ARG A 51 3.31 16.69 6.50
C ARG A 51 3.40 15.38 7.29
N ILE A 52 4.01 14.35 6.71
CA ILE A 52 4.24 13.07 7.42
C ILE A 52 5.10 13.31 8.66
N GLN A 53 6.20 14.06 8.51
CA GLN A 53 7.10 14.35 9.63
C GLN A 53 6.39 15.04 10.79
N VAL A 54 5.56 16.05 10.52
CA VAL A 54 4.81 16.78 11.56
C VAL A 54 3.86 15.83 12.30
N VAL A 55 3.05 15.05 11.58
CA VAL A 55 2.10 14.11 12.20
C VAL A 55 2.84 13.07 13.04
N THR A 56 3.93 12.49 12.52
CA THR A 56 4.74 11.53 13.27
C THR A 56 5.40 12.15 14.50
N MET A 57 5.80 13.42 14.45
CA MET A 57 6.34 14.12 15.62
C MET A 57 5.27 14.43 16.66
N GLU A 58 4.07 14.84 16.26
CA GLU A 58 2.94 15.04 17.17
C GLU A 58 2.55 13.73 17.88
N GLU A 59 2.53 12.61 17.15
CA GLU A 59 2.28 11.28 17.73
C GLU A 59 3.41 10.81 18.65
N ALA A 60 4.66 11.06 18.28
CA ALA A 60 5.82 10.63 19.07
C ALA A 60 6.09 11.50 20.31
N GLN A 61 5.66 12.75 20.29
CA GLN A 61 5.94 13.76 21.32
C GLN A 61 4.69 14.60 21.63
N PRO A 62 3.63 13.99 22.20
CA PRO A 62 2.38 14.69 22.49
C PRO A 62 2.57 15.86 23.47
N ASP A 63 3.52 15.74 24.41
CA ASP A 63 3.86 16.78 25.39
C ASP A 63 4.99 17.73 24.93
N GLY A 64 5.37 17.65 23.66
CA GLY A 64 6.45 18.44 23.07
C GLY A 64 7.84 17.79 23.17
N PRO A 65 8.88 18.44 22.62
CA PRO A 65 10.21 17.87 22.53
C PRO A 65 10.82 17.62 23.91
N PRO A 66 11.46 16.45 24.12
CA PRO A 66 12.03 16.11 25.41
C PRO A 66 13.07 17.16 25.81
N PRO A 67 13.15 17.52 27.11
CA PRO A 67 14.15 18.47 27.59
C PRO A 67 15.54 17.98 27.19
N ARG A 68 16.34 18.86 26.56
CA ARG A 68 17.70 18.51 26.17
C ARG A 68 18.46 18.04 27.43
N PRO A 69 19.06 16.84 27.42
CA PRO A 69 19.79 16.35 28.58
C PRO A 69 20.88 17.34 28.94
N ALA A 70 20.99 17.71 30.21
CA ALA A 70 22.06 18.59 30.71
C ALA A 70 23.46 17.95 30.59
N ALA A 71 23.56 16.70 30.12
CA ALA A 71 24.74 15.87 30.11
C ALA A 71 25.20 15.49 28.68
N VAL A 72 25.16 16.43 27.73
CA VAL A 72 25.81 16.22 26.42
C VAL A 72 27.32 16.04 26.64
N GLY A 73 27.82 14.79 26.55
CA GLY A 73 29.24 14.44 26.71
C GLY A 73 29.57 13.46 27.85
N GLN A 74 28.59 12.90 28.58
CA GLN A 74 28.84 11.84 29.57
C GLN A 74 28.76 10.45 28.90
N TYR A 75 29.55 9.49 29.39
CA TYR A 75 29.48 8.09 28.95
C TYR A 75 28.11 7.51 29.33
N GLU A 76 27.19 7.45 28.37
CA GLU A 76 25.87 6.86 28.57
C GLU A 76 25.98 5.33 28.69
N VAL A 77 25.58 4.79 29.83
CA VAL A 77 25.17 3.38 29.93
C VAL A 77 24.00 3.20 28.98
N GLY A 78 24.07 2.21 28.08
CA GLY A 78 23.13 1.96 26.98
C GLY A 78 21.69 1.67 27.44
N ILE A 79 21.00 2.70 27.91
CA ILE A 79 19.55 2.70 28.09
C ILE A 79 19.00 3.11 26.73
N VAL A 80 18.73 2.11 25.90
CA VAL A 80 17.91 2.27 24.70
C VAL A 80 16.57 2.87 25.11
N ASN A 81 16.18 3.98 24.47
CA ASN A 81 14.81 4.46 24.44
C ASN A 81 13.95 3.39 23.75
N GLN A 82 13.52 2.38 24.51
CA GLN A 82 12.53 1.44 24.05
C GLN A 82 11.19 2.17 24.10
N ARG A 83 10.50 2.24 22.96
CA ARG A 83 9.11 2.68 22.89
C ARG A 83 8.34 1.88 23.95
N VAL A 84 7.61 2.57 24.82
CA VAL A 84 6.66 1.91 25.70
C VAL A 84 5.71 1.16 24.77
N PHE A 85 5.67 -0.17 24.84
CA PHE A 85 4.73 -0.98 24.07
C PHE A 85 3.35 -0.69 24.63
N GLU A 86 2.73 0.41 24.19
CA GLU A 86 1.29 0.56 24.31
C GLU A 86 0.66 -0.56 23.49
N GLN A 87 -0.28 -1.25 24.12
CA GLN A 87 -1.01 -2.35 23.49
C GLN A 87 -1.63 -1.82 22.19
N ASP A 88 -1.31 -2.46 21.07
CA ASP A 88 -1.74 -2.02 19.75
C ASP A 88 -3.24 -2.31 19.56
N TRP A 89 -4.07 -1.27 19.72
CA TRP A 89 -5.52 -1.36 19.53
C TRP A 89 -5.96 -1.42 18.06
N HIS A 90 -5.07 -1.20 17.09
CA HIS A 90 -5.46 -1.26 15.67
C HIS A 90 -5.87 -2.66 15.24
N ALA A 91 -5.31 -3.70 15.88
CA ALA A 91 -5.75 -5.07 15.66
C ALA A 91 -7.20 -5.27 16.13
N GLU A 92 -7.55 -4.74 17.31
CA GLU A 92 -8.88 -4.87 17.90
C GLU A 92 -9.92 -4.03 17.15
N GLU A 93 -9.55 -2.85 16.66
CA GLU A 93 -10.38 -2.03 15.79
C GLU A 93 -10.64 -2.70 14.44
N LYS A 94 -9.61 -3.29 13.81
CA LYS A 94 -9.78 -4.07 12.56
C LYS A 94 -10.65 -5.31 12.77
N LEU A 95 -10.44 -6.03 13.88
CA LEU A 95 -11.24 -7.20 14.25
C LEU A 95 -12.72 -6.81 14.46
N SER A 96 -12.98 -5.74 15.20
CA SER A 96 -14.35 -5.27 15.44
C SER A 96 -15.05 -4.84 14.15
N GLY A 97 -14.37 -4.13 13.24
CA GLY A 97 -14.93 -3.73 11.94
C GLY A 97 -15.23 -4.92 11.02
N GLN A 98 -14.34 -5.92 10.98
CA GLN A 98 -14.58 -7.15 10.22
C GLN A 98 -15.73 -7.95 10.83
N GLN A 99 -15.79 -8.05 12.16
CA GLN A 99 -16.83 -8.80 12.85
C GLN A 99 -18.21 -8.13 12.73
N GLN A 100 -18.27 -6.81 12.74
CA GLN A 100 -19.47 -6.03 12.44
C GLN A 100 -19.98 -6.35 11.02
N THR A 101 -19.07 -6.42 10.04
CA THR A 101 -19.39 -6.71 8.64
C THR A 101 -19.93 -8.13 8.47
N LEU A 102 -19.34 -9.12 9.15
CA LEU A 102 -19.79 -10.51 9.12
C LEU A 102 -21.14 -10.73 9.81
N ARG A 103 -21.41 -9.98 10.89
CA ARG A 103 -22.70 -10.02 11.61
C ARG A 103 -23.83 -9.40 10.81
N ASN A 104 -23.56 -8.26 10.15
CA ASN A 104 -24.58 -7.52 9.41
C ASN A 104 -24.89 -8.11 8.03
N GLY A 105 -24.10 -9.11 7.59
CA GLY A 105 -24.18 -9.68 6.24
C GLY A 105 -23.49 -8.75 5.24
N TRP A 106 -22.65 -9.33 4.38
CA TRP A 106 -21.86 -8.58 3.42
C TRP A 106 -22.38 -8.79 2.00
N GLY A 107 -22.30 -7.75 1.18
CA GLY A 107 -22.63 -7.80 -0.25
C GLY A 107 -21.83 -6.79 -1.04
N ASP A 108 -21.68 -7.03 -2.35
CA ASP A 108 -20.83 -6.23 -3.23
C ASP A 108 -21.33 -4.79 -3.45
N GLN A 109 -22.53 -4.45 -2.97
CA GLN A 109 -23.12 -3.12 -3.06
C GLN A 109 -23.62 -2.63 -1.70
N PRO A 110 -23.38 -1.35 -1.34
CA PRO A 110 -23.85 -0.78 -0.08
C PRO A 110 -25.38 -0.85 0.00
N GLY A 111 -25.89 -1.47 1.08
CA GLY A 111 -27.33 -1.61 1.34
C GLY A 111 -27.96 -2.94 0.89
N VAL A 112 -27.19 -3.87 0.30
CA VAL A 112 -27.68 -5.20 -0.08
C VAL A 112 -26.93 -6.28 0.70
N THR A 113 -27.63 -7.01 1.57
CA THR A 113 -27.11 -8.22 2.21
C THR A 113 -27.11 -9.38 1.21
N ALA A 114 -26.07 -9.47 0.39
CA ALA A 114 -25.96 -10.50 -0.64
C ALA A 114 -25.63 -11.89 -0.07
N HIS A 115 -24.99 -11.96 1.09
CA HIS A 115 -24.58 -13.20 1.73
C HIS A 115 -25.22 -13.40 3.11
N LYS A 116 -25.44 -14.68 3.43
CA LYS A 116 -25.95 -15.16 4.70
C LYS A 116 -25.11 -14.63 5.88
N THR A 117 -25.75 -14.14 6.95
CA THR A 117 -25.02 -13.65 8.12
C THR A 117 -24.28 -14.78 8.82
N LEU A 118 -23.21 -14.45 9.55
CA LEU A 118 -22.43 -15.44 10.29
C LEU A 118 -23.30 -16.28 11.24
N ASP A 119 -24.22 -15.65 11.96
CA ASP A 119 -25.11 -16.34 12.91
C ASP A 119 -25.96 -17.39 12.21
N GLN A 120 -26.58 -17.02 11.09
CA GLN A 120 -27.39 -17.96 10.35
C GLN A 120 -26.52 -19.09 9.74
N ALA A 121 -25.28 -18.79 9.30
CA ALA A 121 -24.35 -19.80 8.79
C ALA A 121 -23.96 -20.81 9.87
N MET A 122 -23.69 -20.34 11.10
CA MET A 122 -23.44 -21.21 12.26
C MET A 122 -24.64 -22.12 12.55
N ASP A 123 -25.86 -21.59 12.55
CA ASP A 123 -27.08 -22.38 12.79
C ASP A 123 -27.26 -23.52 11.76
N GLN A 124 -26.90 -23.27 10.50
CA GLN A 124 -26.95 -24.29 9.45
C GLN A 124 -25.94 -25.40 9.67
N VAL A 125 -24.73 -25.07 10.11
CA VAL A 125 -23.70 -26.08 10.41
C VAL A 125 -24.11 -26.91 11.61
N ILE A 126 -24.62 -26.27 12.67
CA ILE A 126 -25.12 -26.97 13.87
C ILE A 126 -26.26 -27.93 13.51
N ALA A 127 -27.23 -27.46 12.71
CA ALA A 127 -28.34 -28.31 12.26
C ALA A 127 -27.87 -29.48 11.40
N THR A 128 -26.88 -29.26 10.52
CA THR A 128 -26.31 -30.29 9.65
C THR A 128 -25.54 -31.35 10.43
N GLU A 129 -24.72 -30.93 11.39
CA GLU A 129 -23.98 -31.84 12.28
C GLU A 129 -24.93 -32.62 13.19
N ALA A 130 -25.98 -31.98 13.71
CA ALA A 130 -27.02 -32.66 14.49
C ALA A 130 -27.76 -33.73 13.67
N GLN A 131 -28.08 -33.45 12.41
CA GLN A 131 -28.69 -34.42 11.49
C GLN A 131 -27.73 -35.57 11.17
N LYS A 132 -26.45 -35.29 10.97
CA LYS A 132 -25.41 -36.30 10.73
C LYS A 132 -25.20 -37.20 11.94
N ALA A 133 -25.27 -36.66 13.16
CA ALA A 133 -25.20 -37.43 14.41
C ALA A 133 -26.42 -38.35 14.62
N GLN A 134 -27.56 -38.05 13.98
CA GLN A 134 -28.77 -38.86 14.03
C GLN A 134 -28.86 -39.91 12.91
N GLN A 135 -27.94 -39.91 11.94
CA GLN A 135 -27.89 -40.95 10.92
C GLN A 135 -27.44 -42.28 11.55
N PRO A 136 -28.24 -43.35 11.46
CA PRO A 136 -27.83 -44.69 11.91
C PRO A 136 -26.55 -45.10 11.17
N ALA A 137 -25.64 -45.78 11.87
CA ALA A 137 -24.42 -46.32 11.25
C ALA A 137 -24.77 -47.14 10.00
N PRO A 138 -24.00 -47.01 8.89
CA PRO A 138 -24.28 -47.76 7.67
C PRO A 138 -24.30 -49.25 7.99
N THR A 139 -25.34 -49.93 7.52
CA THR A 139 -25.53 -51.37 7.70
C THR A 139 -24.29 -52.11 7.20
N PRO A 140 -23.68 -53.02 7.99
CA PRO A 140 -22.54 -53.80 7.51
C PRO A 140 -22.90 -54.53 6.20
N PRO A 141 -21.97 -54.62 5.24
CA PRO A 141 -22.24 -55.34 3.99
C PRO A 141 -22.65 -56.80 4.31
N PRO A 142 -23.60 -57.36 3.56
CA PRO A 142 -24.09 -58.71 3.82
C PRO A 142 -22.93 -59.71 3.75
N ALA A 143 -22.83 -60.57 4.78
CA ALA A 143 -21.82 -61.60 4.85
C ALA A 143 -21.93 -62.54 3.63
N PRO A 144 -20.80 -62.99 3.04
CA PRO A 144 -20.83 -63.90 1.90
C PRO A 144 -21.61 -65.16 2.25
N GLN A 145 -22.66 -65.46 1.47
CA GLN A 145 -23.40 -66.71 1.59
C GLN A 145 -22.46 -67.87 1.28
N GLN A 146 -22.18 -68.70 2.29
CA GLN A 146 -21.48 -69.97 2.08
C GLN A 146 -22.47 -70.94 1.44
N THR A 147 -22.22 -71.32 0.19
CA THR A 147 -22.95 -72.37 -0.51
C THR A 147 -22.59 -73.72 0.14
N PRO A 148 -23.55 -74.50 0.67
CA PRO A 148 -23.26 -75.86 1.13
C PRO A 148 -23.02 -76.82 -0.06
N PRO A 149 -22.29 -77.93 0.15
CA PRO A 149 -21.84 -78.83 -0.92
C PRO A 149 -22.98 -79.58 -1.64
#